data_AF-A0A1J3F480-F1
#
_entry.id   AF-A0A1J3F480-F1
#
_cell.length_a   1.000
_cell.length_b   1.000
_cell.length_c   1.000
_cell.angle_alpha   90.00
_cell.angle_beta   90.00
_cell.angle_gamma   90.00
#
_symmetry.space_group_name_H-M   'P 1'
#
loop_
_entity.id
_entity.type
_entity.pdbx_description
1 polymer ?
#
loop_
_entity_poly.entity_id
_entity_poly.type
_entity_poly.pdbx_seq_one_letter_code
_entity_poly.pdbx_strand_id
1 'polypeptide(L)'
;MMIPSQSYCFSCIVTLYLFVLVSLVLHTLASPTLHYCRHDQRDALLEFKDEFPVNESSPSPNDAPLSSWNKSSDCCFWKGVTCDAKSGEVIS
;
A
#
# COMPACT_ATOMS: atom_id res chain seq x y z
N MET A 1 -27.10 -45.54 -13.98
CA MET A 1 -26.28 -45.85 -12.78
C MET A 1 -24.85 -45.46 -13.09
N MET A 2 -24.32 -44.42 -12.46
CA MET A 2 -22.93 -43.96 -12.65
C MET A 2 -22.01 -44.72 -11.69
N ILE A 3 -20.85 -45.11 -12.19
CA ILE A 3 -19.90 -45.97 -11.47
C ILE A 3 -19.28 -45.14 -10.33
N PRO A 4 -19.11 -45.69 -9.11
CA PRO A 4 -18.54 -44.95 -7.96
C PRO A 4 -17.24 -44.22 -8.30
N SER A 5 -16.36 -44.83 -9.09
CA SER A 5 -15.10 -44.24 -9.57
C SER A 5 -15.27 -42.95 -10.37
N GLN A 6 -16.31 -42.83 -11.20
CA GLN A 6 -16.59 -41.60 -11.97
C GLN A 6 -17.05 -40.46 -11.06
N SER A 7 -17.80 -40.77 -10.00
CA SER A 7 -18.25 -39.79 -9.02
C SER A 7 -17.09 -39.26 -8.16
N TYR A 8 -16.15 -40.12 -7.78
CA TYR A 8 -14.95 -39.71 -7.05
C TYR A 8 -14.03 -38.83 -7.92
N CYS A 9 -13.84 -39.19 -9.19
CA CYS A 9 -13.07 -38.36 -10.13
C CYS A 9 -13.70 -36.97 -10.35
N PHE A 10 -15.03 -36.91 -10.49
CA PHE A 10 -15.72 -35.63 -10.63
C PHE A 10 -15.55 -34.76 -9.37
N SER A 11 -15.69 -35.35 -8.18
CA SER A 11 -15.46 -34.68 -6.90
C SER A 11 -14.03 -34.13 -6.77
N CYS A 12 -13.02 -34.92 -7.17
CA CYS A 12 -11.62 -34.47 -7.17
C CYS A 12 -11.40 -33.28 -8.12
N ILE A 13 -11.96 -33.32 -9.34
CA ILE A 13 -11.80 -32.24 -10.32
C ILE A 13 -12.41 -30.93 -9.78
N VAL A 14 -13.61 -30.99 -9.20
CA VAL A 14 -14.27 -29.82 -8.61
C VAL A 14 -13.43 -29.26 -7.46
N THR A 15 -12.91 -30.12 -6.59
CA THR A 15 -12.10 -29.70 -5.44
C THR A 15 -10.78 -29.04 -5.88
N LEU A 16 -10.09 -29.63 -6.87
CA LEU A 16 -8.86 -29.07 -7.43
C LEU A 16 -9.12 -27.72 -8.12
N TYR A 17 -10.21 -27.60 -8.86
CA TYR A 17 -10.59 -26.35 -9.52
C TYR A 17 -10.87 -25.24 -8.50
N LEU A 18 -11.63 -25.53 -7.44
CA LEU A 18 -11.89 -24.58 -6.36
C LEU A 18 -10.58 -24.17 -5.65
N PHE A 19 -9.68 -25.12 -5.40
CA PHE A 19 -8.38 -24.82 -4.78
C PHE A 19 -7.53 -23.88 -5.66
N VAL A 20 -7.48 -24.12 -6.97
CA VAL A 20 -6.79 -23.24 -7.93
C VAL A 20 -7.41 -21.85 -7.97
N LEU A 21 -8.74 -21.75 -8.00
CA LEU A 21 -9.44 -20.45 -7.96
C LEU A 21 -9.13 -19.67 -6.69
N VAL A 22 -9.20 -20.31 -5.52
CA VAL A 22 -8.87 -19.67 -4.24
C VAL A 22 -7.41 -19.22 -4.22
N SER A 23 -6.49 -20.04 -4.70
CA SER A 23 -5.06 -19.70 -4.77
C SER A 23 -4.80 -18.49 -5.67
N LEU A 24 -5.48 -18.43 -6.83
CA LEU A 24 -5.38 -17.30 -7.75
C LEU A 24 -5.89 -16.00 -7.12
N VAL A 25 -7.04 -16.07 -6.45
CA VAL A 25 -7.62 -14.92 -5.73
C VAL A 25 -6.69 -14.46 -4.60
N LEU A 26 -6.13 -15.40 -3.81
CA LEU A 26 -5.16 -15.08 -2.77
C LEU A 26 -3.91 -14.43 -3.33
N HIS A 27 -3.37 -14.87 -4.47
CA HIS A 27 -2.23 -14.22 -5.11
C HIS A 27 -2.55 -12.79 -5.58
N THR A 28 -3.76 -12.55 -6.09
CA THR A 28 -4.16 -11.19 -6.49
C THR A 28 -4.33 -10.25 -5.29
N LEU A 29 -4.78 -10.77 -4.15
CA LEU A 29 -4.94 -10.02 -2.89
C LEU A 29 -3.64 -9.88 -2.09
N ALA A 30 -2.70 -10.82 -2.25
CA ALA A 30 -1.38 -10.79 -1.63
C ALA A 30 -0.44 -9.79 -2.31
N SER A 31 -0.83 -9.24 -3.47
CA SER A 31 -0.18 -8.05 -4.00
C SER A 31 -0.54 -6.88 -3.07
N PRO A 32 0.44 -6.23 -2.43
CA PRO A 32 0.15 -5.13 -1.53
C PRO A 32 -0.33 -3.93 -2.35
N THR A 33 -1.64 -3.83 -2.59
CA THR A 33 -2.26 -2.64 -3.20
C THR A 33 -2.48 -1.51 -2.20
N LEU A 34 -1.91 -1.63 -1.00
CA LEU A 34 -1.78 -0.52 -0.07
C LEU A 34 -0.35 0.01 -0.25
N HIS A 35 -0.18 0.89 -1.24
CA HIS A 35 1.03 1.70 -1.38
C HIS A 35 1.12 2.65 -0.21
N TYR A 36 1.59 2.12 0.90
CA TYR A 36 2.17 2.95 1.92
C TYR A 36 3.48 3.50 1.39
N CYS A 37 3.71 4.77 1.66
CA CYS A 37 5.00 5.40 1.53
C CYS A 37 6.07 4.54 2.21
N ARG A 38 7.19 4.30 1.52
CA ARG A 38 8.24 3.48 2.10
C ARG A 38 8.80 4.13 3.36
N HIS A 39 9.20 3.29 4.33
CA HIS A 39 9.66 3.80 5.61
C HIS A 39 10.88 4.71 5.49
N ASP A 40 11.84 4.36 4.64
CA ASP A 40 13.04 5.16 4.35
C ASP A 40 12.70 6.52 3.73
N GLN A 41 11.75 6.57 2.80
CA GLN A 41 11.31 7.83 2.17
C GLN A 41 10.60 8.75 3.16
N ARG A 42 9.68 8.20 3.96
CA ARG A 42 9.01 8.94 5.03
C ARG A 42 10.02 9.50 6.04
N ASP A 43 10.99 8.69 6.45
CA ASP A 43 11.97 9.08 7.45
C ASP A 43 12.91 10.17 6.92
N ALA A 44 13.34 10.09 5.65
CA ALA A 44 14.12 11.14 4.99
C ALA A 44 13.35 12.47 4.85
N LEU A 45 12.04 12.42 4.56
CA LEU A 45 11.19 13.61 4.54
C LEU A 45 11.07 14.24 5.95
N LEU A 46 10.98 13.42 7.00
CA LEU A 46 10.93 13.95 8.36
C LEU A 46 12.25 14.58 8.79
N GLU A 47 13.38 14.00 8.40
CA GLU A 47 14.70 14.60 8.60
C GLU A 47 14.81 15.94 7.85
N PHE A 48 14.34 16.00 6.60
CA PHE A 48 14.25 17.25 5.85
C PHE A 48 13.41 18.31 6.59
N LYS A 49 12.24 17.93 7.13
CA LYS A 49 11.42 18.85 7.93
C LYS A 49 12.17 19.40 9.14
N ASP A 50 12.97 18.56 9.80
CA ASP A 50 13.71 18.95 11.01
C ASP A 50 14.85 19.93 10.69
N GLU A 51 15.41 19.90 9.48
CA GLU A 51 16.38 20.90 8.99
C GLU A 51 15.75 22.28 8.70
N PHE A 52 14.46 22.33 8.41
CA PHE A 52 13.71 23.55 8.10
C PHE A 52 12.58 23.78 9.13
N PRO A 53 12.92 24.14 10.38
CA PRO A 53 11.93 24.31 11.43
C PRO A 53 10.94 25.42 11.09
N VAL A 54 9.68 25.05 10.97
CA VAL A 54 8.56 25.97 10.79
C VAL A 54 8.41 26.82 12.05
N ASN A 55 8.40 28.13 11.90
CA ASN A 55 8.09 29.01 13.02
C ASN A 55 6.57 29.08 13.21
N GLU A 56 6.04 28.24 14.09
CA GLU A 56 4.62 28.18 14.44
C GLU A 56 4.05 29.52 14.93
N SER A 57 4.89 30.43 15.41
CA SER A 57 4.47 31.78 15.85
C SER A 57 4.29 32.79 14.71
N SER A 58 4.86 32.51 13.53
CA SER A 58 4.71 33.32 12.33
C SER A 58 4.74 32.42 11.09
N PRO A 59 3.66 31.67 10.84
CA PRO A 59 3.63 30.72 9.73
C PRO A 59 3.71 31.45 8.39
N SER A 60 4.77 31.18 7.65
CA SER A 60 4.89 31.60 6.25
C SER A 60 3.98 30.71 5.39
N PRO A 61 3.43 31.21 4.26
CA PRO A 61 2.71 30.35 3.31
C PRO A 61 3.50 29.11 2.86
N ASN A 62 4.83 29.20 2.91
CA ASN A 62 5.76 28.14 2.54
C ASN A 62 5.87 27.03 3.60
N ASP A 63 5.40 27.28 4.82
CA ASP A 63 5.48 26.35 5.95
C ASP A 63 4.26 25.42 6.04
N ALA A 64 3.16 25.80 5.37
CA ALA A 64 1.91 25.06 5.35
C ALA A 64 1.99 23.62 4.80
N PRO A 65 2.92 23.25 3.88
CA PRO A 65 3.14 21.86 3.50
C PRO A 65 3.76 21.04 4.63
N LEU A 66 4.83 21.56 5.26
CA LEU A 66 5.61 20.86 6.30
C LEU A 66 4.79 20.57 7.56
N SER A 67 3.84 21.44 7.91
CA SER A 67 2.97 21.23 9.09
C SER A 67 2.08 19.99 9.00
N SER A 68 1.82 19.49 7.79
CA SER A 68 1.03 18.27 7.58
C SER A 68 1.82 16.97 7.74
N TRP A 69 3.16 17.06 7.83
CA TRP A 69 4.04 15.89 7.82
C TRP A 69 4.11 15.25 9.21
N ASN A 70 3.35 14.16 9.39
CA ASN A 70 3.19 13.49 10.67
C ASN A 70 3.51 11.99 10.56
N LYS A 71 4.35 11.47 11.47
CA LYS A 71 4.71 10.04 11.59
C LYS A 71 3.48 9.12 11.74
N SER A 72 2.34 9.62 12.21
CA SER A 72 1.12 8.82 12.38
C SER A 72 0.30 8.62 11.10
N SER A 73 0.59 9.38 10.04
CA SER A 73 -0.10 9.27 8.74
C SER A 73 0.85 8.81 7.64
N ASP A 74 0.28 8.23 6.58
CA ASP A 74 1.07 7.88 5.39
C ASP A 74 1.58 9.14 4.68
N CYS A 75 2.84 9.11 4.24
CA CYS A 75 3.48 10.29 3.67
C CYS A 75 2.87 10.73 2.33
N CYS A 76 2.21 9.83 1.60
CA CYS A 76 1.51 10.16 0.36
C CYS A 76 0.24 10.99 0.60
N PHE A 77 -0.22 11.10 1.85
CA PHE A 77 -1.30 12.02 2.24
C PHE A 77 -0.79 13.36 2.77
N TRP A 78 0.53 13.53 2.89
CA TRP A 78 1.09 14.80 3.33
C TRP A 78 0.96 15.86 2.24
N LYS A 79 0.68 17.09 2.65
CA LYS A 79 0.57 18.22 1.74
C LYS A 79 1.94 18.50 1.12
N GLY A 80 1.96 18.62 -0.21
CA GLY A 80 3.18 18.85 -0.97
C GLY A 80 3.97 17.58 -1.28
N VAL A 81 3.52 16.39 -0.86
CA VAL A 81 4.11 15.10 -1.23
C VAL A 81 3.21 14.43 -2.28
N THR A 82 3.81 13.94 -3.35
CA THR A 82 3.18 13.17 -4.41
C THR A 82 3.90 11.83 -4.50
N CYS A 83 3.13 10.76 -4.51
CA CYS A 83 3.63 9.41 -4.70
C CYS A 83 3.23 8.84 -6.05
N ASP A 84 4.07 7.98 -6.61
CA ASP A 84 3.74 7.20 -7.78
C ASP A 84 2.58 6.23 -7.47
N ALA A 85 1.55 6.23 -8.31
CA ALA A 85 0.37 5.40 -8.10
C ALA A 85 0.64 3.89 -8.25
N LYS A 86 1.77 3.50 -8.87
CA LYS A 86 2.15 2.11 -9.19
C LYS A 86 3.32 1.55 -8.37
N SER A 87 4.17 2.38 -7.77
CA SER A 87 5.21 1.93 -6.83
C SER A 87 5.01 2.43 -5.39
N GLY A 88 4.23 3.50 -5.18
CA GLY A 88 4.05 4.11 -3.86
C GLY A 88 5.25 4.94 -3.42
N GLU A 89 6.19 5.17 -4.34
CA GLU A 89 7.40 5.94 -4.07
C GLU A 89 7.12 7.43 -4.17
N VAL A 90 7.74 8.21 -3.27
CA VAL A 90 7.70 9.67 -3.34
C VAL A 90 8.42 10.16 -4.61
N ILE A 91 7.73 10.98 -5.40
CA ILE A 91 8.24 11.55 -6.67
C ILE A 91 8.32 13.07 -6.67
N SER A 92 7.60 13.77 -5.78
CA SER A 92 7.73 15.23 -5.59
C SER A 92 7.23 15.67 -4.23
#